data_AF-A0A8T4YF09-F1
#
_entry.id   AF-A0A8T4YF09-F1
#
_cell.length_a   1.000
_cell.length_b   1.000
_cell.length_c   1.000
_cell.angle_alpha   90.00
_cell.angle_beta   90.00
_cell.angle_gamma   90.00
#
_symmetry.space_group_name_H-M   'P 1'
#
loop_
_entity.id
_entity.type
_entity.pdbx_description
1 polymer ?
#
loop_
_entity_poly.entity_id
_entity_poly.type
_entity_poly.pdbx_seq_one_letter_code
_entity_poly.pdbx_strand_id
1 'polypeptide(L)'
;MNEIEIGQKRDRRKFAMRVVKATLFTAVSGIFWLILWFLTSMILKDLPQYLELFAVLAWGLIFFTFAITFSEGTIYKYILIIIRAFFLIVYLAYSTNCGVFTVTFENVSFTVEFVPLLAVMIVASLLSMIRGILQAIEFAAQTPKD
;
A
#
# COMPACT_ATOMS: atom_id res chain seq x y z
N MET A 1 -26.95 28.48 24.38
CA MET A 1 -26.46 28.08 23.05
C MET A 1 -25.46 26.95 23.28
N ASN A 2 -25.89 25.72 22.98
CA ASN A 2 -25.56 24.51 23.74
C ASN A 2 -24.15 23.95 23.49
N GLU A 3 -23.47 23.54 24.57
CA GLU A 3 -22.18 22.81 24.55
C GLU A 3 -22.22 21.54 23.68
N ILE A 4 -23.40 20.96 23.50
CA ILE A 4 -23.67 19.78 22.66
C ILE A 4 -23.43 20.08 21.16
N GLU A 5 -23.81 21.26 20.67
CA GLU A 5 -23.58 21.65 19.26
C GLU A 5 -22.11 21.93 18.97
N ILE A 6 -21.38 22.45 19.97
CA ILE A 6 -19.94 22.76 19.87
C ILE A 6 -19.13 21.46 19.84
N GLY A 7 -19.49 20.47 20.67
CA GLY A 7 -18.90 19.12 20.65
C GLY A 7 -19.09 18.41 19.31
N GLN A 8 -20.31 18.43 18.77
CA GLN A 8 -20.64 17.75 17.51
C GLN A 8 -19.96 18.41 16.28
N LYS A 9 -19.87 19.75 16.23
CA LYS A 9 -19.12 20.46 15.19
C LYS A 9 -17.61 20.20 15.27
N ARG A 10 -17.05 20.07 16.48
CA ARG A 10 -15.62 19.81 16.69
C ARG A 10 -15.22 18.41 16.23
N ASP A 11 -16.08 17.43 16.45
CA ASP A 11 -15.83 16.04 16.03
C ASP A 11 -15.95 15.87 14.51
N ARG A 12 -16.98 16.48 13.89
CA ARG A 12 -17.10 16.55 12.42
C ARG A 12 -15.93 17.29 11.77
N ARG A 13 -15.39 18.34 12.40
CA ARG A 13 -14.22 19.07 11.89
C ARG A 13 -12.95 18.23 11.96
N LYS A 14 -12.76 17.44 13.03
CA LYS A 14 -11.66 16.47 13.15
C LYS A 14 -11.75 15.37 12.09
N PHE A 15 -12.96 14.83 11.87
CA PHE A 15 -13.21 13.84 10.83
C PHE A 15 -12.97 14.41 9.42
N ALA A 16 -13.49 15.61 9.13
CA ALA A 16 -13.27 16.30 7.86
C ALA A 16 -11.78 16.60 7.61
N MET A 17 -11.03 17.07 8.62
CA MET A 17 -9.58 17.26 8.50
C MET A 17 -8.84 15.94 8.23
N ARG A 18 -9.29 14.83 8.84
CA ARG A 18 -8.71 13.49 8.58
C ARG A 18 -8.95 13.06 7.14
N VAL A 19 -10.16 13.25 6.62
CA VAL A 19 -10.51 12.93 5.22
C VAL A 19 -9.74 13.82 4.24
N VAL A 20 -9.65 15.12 4.50
CA VAL A 20 -8.89 16.06 3.66
C VAL A 20 -7.40 15.69 3.65
N LYS A 21 -6.82 15.38 4.81
CA LYS A 21 -5.43 14.93 4.92
C LYS A 21 -5.20 13.61 4.20
N ALA A 22 -6.11 12.64 4.34
CA ALA A 22 -6.05 11.36 3.65
C ALA A 22 -6.12 11.54 2.13
N THR A 23 -7.01 12.41 1.66
CA THR A 23 -7.16 12.72 0.24
C THR A 23 -5.92 13.41 -0.31
N LEU A 24 -5.34 14.38 0.40
CA LEU A 24 -4.10 15.05 -0.01
C LEU A 24 -2.91 14.09 -0.09
N PHE A 25 -2.69 13.27 0.95
CA PHE A 25 -1.60 12.30 0.95
C PHE A 25 -1.76 11.25 -0.16
N THR A 26 -2.98 10.78 -0.37
CA THR A 26 -3.29 9.83 -1.44
C THR A 26 -3.16 10.48 -2.82
N ALA A 27 -3.53 11.76 -2.98
CA ALA A 27 -3.37 12.48 -4.23
C ALA A 27 -1.89 12.63 -4.60
N VAL A 28 -1.03 12.97 -3.62
CA VAL A 28 0.42 13.05 -3.84
C VAL A 28 0.99 11.68 -4.22
N SER A 29 0.60 10.60 -3.53
CA SER A 29 1.07 9.26 -3.90
C SER A 29 0.52 8.82 -5.27
N GLY A 30 -0.72 9.20 -5.59
CA GLY A 30 -1.35 8.95 -6.89
C GLY A 30 -0.63 9.64 -8.04
N ILE A 31 -0.21 10.89 -7.87
CA ILE A 31 0.60 11.61 -8.87
C ILE A 31 1.93 10.90 -9.09
N PHE A 32 2.60 10.45 -8.01
CA PHE A 32 3.83 9.68 -8.12
C PHE A 32 3.62 8.37 -8.91
N TRP A 33 2.54 7.63 -8.63
CA TRP A 33 2.20 6.42 -9.38
C TRP A 33 1.83 6.68 -10.84
N LEU A 34 1.18 7.80 -11.15
CA LEU A 34 0.88 8.20 -12.53
C LEU A 34 2.15 8.49 -13.33
N ILE A 35 3.14 9.16 -12.72
CA ILE A 35 4.43 9.40 -13.36
C ILE A 35 5.14 8.07 -13.63
N LEU A 36 5.14 7.14 -12.67
CA LEU A 36 5.69 5.81 -12.86
C LEU A 36 4.96 5.04 -13.95
N TRP A 37 3.63 5.11 -14.01
CA TRP A 37 2.82 4.50 -15.07
C TRP A 37 3.22 5.03 -16.46
N PHE A 38 3.42 6.34 -16.58
CA PHE A 38 3.87 6.93 -17.84
C PHE A 38 5.25 6.41 -18.26
N LEU A 39 6.20 6.31 -17.32
CA LEU A 39 7.52 5.75 -17.59
C LEU A 39 7.49 4.27 -17.95
N THR A 40 6.71 3.46 -17.22
CA THR A 40 6.61 2.01 -17.48
C THR A 40 5.89 1.73 -18.79
N SER A 41 4.85 2.49 -19.14
CA SER A 41 4.15 2.34 -20.43
C SER A 41 5.01 2.71 -21.65
N MET A 42 6.00 3.60 -21.49
CA MET A 42 6.96 3.91 -22.54
C MET A 42 7.96 2.77 -22.78
N ILE A 43 8.38 2.06 -21.72
CA ILE A 43 9.40 1.00 -21.78
C ILE A 43 8.78 -0.37 -22.09
N LEU A 44 7.62 -0.68 -21.52
CA LEU A 44 6.98 -2.00 -21.54
C LEU A 44 5.81 -2.08 -22.53
N LYS A 45 5.76 -1.17 -23.52
CA LYS A 45 4.65 -1.05 -24.48
C LYS A 45 4.31 -2.38 -25.18
N ASP A 46 5.33 -3.19 -25.45
CA ASP A 46 5.20 -4.47 -26.16
C ASP A 46 4.91 -5.66 -25.23
N LEU A 47 4.82 -5.43 -23.91
CA LEU A 47 4.55 -6.47 -22.91
C LEU A 47 3.33 -6.09 -22.03
N PRO A 48 2.11 -6.20 -22.58
CA PRO A 48 0.89 -5.73 -21.92
C PRO A 48 0.60 -6.44 -20.58
N GLN A 49 1.03 -7.70 -20.43
CA GLN A 49 0.85 -8.46 -19.19
C GLN A 49 1.56 -7.80 -17.99
N TYR A 50 2.77 -7.24 -18.18
CA TYR A 50 3.49 -6.58 -17.08
C TYR A 50 2.91 -5.20 -16.76
N LEU A 51 2.30 -4.53 -17.75
CA LEU A 51 1.56 -3.29 -17.55
C LEU A 51 0.32 -3.52 -16.68
N GLU A 52 -0.45 -4.57 -16.93
CA GLU A 52 -1.62 -4.91 -16.11
C GLU A 52 -1.23 -5.23 -14.67
N LEU A 53 -0.18 -6.05 -14.48
CA LEU A 53 0.38 -6.32 -13.16
C LEU A 53 0.76 -5.01 -12.46
N PHE A 54 1.54 -4.16 -13.12
CA PHE A 54 1.91 -2.87 -12.55
C PHE A 54 0.69 -1.99 -12.18
N ALA A 55 -0.39 -2.02 -12.98
CA ALA A 55 -1.63 -1.31 -12.67
C ALA A 55 -2.27 -1.82 -11.37
N VAL A 56 -2.37 -3.15 -11.22
CA VAL A 56 -2.95 -3.79 -10.02
C VAL A 56 -2.14 -3.43 -8.78
N LEU A 57 -0.80 -3.42 -8.88
CA LEU A 57 0.06 -2.98 -7.77
C LEU A 57 -0.20 -1.52 -7.41
N ALA A 58 -0.22 -0.63 -8.40
CA ALA A 58 -0.41 0.80 -8.20
C ALA A 58 -1.76 1.09 -7.54
N TRP A 59 -2.85 0.56 -8.11
CA TRP A 59 -4.20 0.73 -7.57
C TRP A 59 -4.35 0.13 -6.18
N GLY A 60 -3.79 -1.05 -5.94
CA GLY A 60 -3.76 -1.67 -4.62
C GLY A 60 -3.07 -0.79 -3.59
N LEU A 61 -1.89 -0.25 -3.93
CA LEU A 61 -1.14 0.62 -3.02
C LEU A 61 -1.83 1.96 -2.77
N ILE A 62 -2.44 2.57 -3.80
CA ILE A 62 -3.25 3.79 -3.66
C ILE A 62 -4.45 3.52 -2.73
N PHE A 63 -5.17 2.42 -2.97
CA PHE A 63 -6.30 2.00 -2.13
C PHE A 63 -5.89 1.82 -0.67
N PHE A 64 -4.83 1.05 -0.41
CA PHE A 64 -4.36 0.83 0.97
C PHE A 64 -3.85 2.12 1.61
N THR A 65 -3.19 3.00 0.85
CA THR A 65 -2.74 4.31 1.35
C THR A 65 -3.94 5.12 1.83
N PHE A 66 -4.97 5.23 0.98
CA PHE A 66 -6.21 5.91 1.33
C PHE A 66 -6.88 5.27 2.56
N ALA A 67 -7.09 3.96 2.54
CA ALA A 67 -7.79 3.24 3.60
C ALA A 67 -7.07 3.34 4.96
N ILE A 68 -5.73 3.25 4.98
CA ILE A 68 -4.91 3.39 6.19
C ILE A 68 -5.00 4.82 6.72
N THR A 69 -4.86 5.83 5.87
CA THR A 69 -4.91 7.24 6.31
C THR A 69 -6.31 7.64 6.74
N PHE A 70 -7.35 7.16 6.05
CA PHE A 70 -8.75 7.37 6.44
C PHE A 70 -9.05 6.76 7.82
N SER A 71 -8.52 5.56 8.07
CA SER A 71 -8.70 4.84 9.34
C SER A 71 -7.80 5.34 10.46
N GLU A 72 -7.06 6.44 10.29
CA GLU A 72 -6.19 7.00 11.32
C GLU A 72 -6.93 7.20 12.65
N GLY A 73 -6.34 6.76 13.76
CA GLY A 73 -6.95 6.85 15.09
C GLY A 73 -8.01 5.78 15.38
N THR A 74 -8.12 4.75 14.55
CA THR A 74 -8.95 3.56 14.79
C THR A 74 -8.08 2.30 14.76
N ILE A 75 -8.57 1.20 15.36
CA ILE A 75 -7.89 -0.09 15.32
C ILE A 75 -7.74 -0.64 13.88
N TYR A 76 -8.66 -0.26 12.98
CA TYR A 76 -8.63 -0.66 11.57
C TYR A 76 -7.38 -0.21 10.83
N LYS A 77 -6.76 0.91 11.22
CA LYS A 77 -5.49 1.37 10.64
C LYS A 77 -4.43 0.27 10.70
N TYR A 78 -4.29 -0.36 11.86
CA TYR A 78 -3.23 -1.36 12.09
C TYR A 78 -3.49 -2.65 11.33
N ILE A 79 -4.76 -3.08 11.31
CA ILE A 79 -5.19 -4.23 10.52
C ILE A 79 -4.89 -3.99 9.03
N LEU A 80 -5.22 -2.81 8.50
CA LEU A 80 -4.97 -2.46 7.10
C LEU A 80 -3.47 -2.40 6.76
N ILE A 81 -2.62 -1.96 7.69
CA ILE A 81 -1.15 -2.00 7.50
C ILE A 81 -0.67 -3.45 7.34
N ILE A 82 -1.18 -4.36 8.17
CA ILE A 82 -0.86 -5.79 8.12
C ILE A 82 -1.36 -6.41 6.82
N ILE A 83 -2.63 -6.17 6.45
CA ILE A 83 -3.22 -6.68 5.21
C ILE A 83 -2.47 -6.15 3.99
N ARG A 84 -2.09 -4.86 3.96
CA ARG A 84 -1.28 -4.29 2.88
C ARG A 84 0.07 -4.99 2.74
N ALA A 85 0.75 -5.25 3.86
CA ALA A 85 2.03 -5.95 3.85
C ALA A 85 1.87 -7.39 3.31
N PHE A 86 0.82 -8.09 3.73
CA PHE A 86 0.50 -9.42 3.22
C PHE A 86 0.18 -9.40 1.73
N PHE A 87 -0.65 -8.45 1.29
CA PHE A 87 -0.93 -8.22 -0.13
C PHE A 87 0.36 -8.05 -0.93
N LEU A 88 1.31 -7.23 -0.46
CA LEU A 88 2.59 -7.03 -1.14
C LEU A 88 3.41 -8.32 -1.25
N ILE A 89 3.48 -9.13 -0.19
CA ILE A 89 4.22 -10.39 -0.22
C ILE A 89 3.64 -11.34 -1.28
N VAL A 90 2.32 -11.58 -1.22
CA VAL A 90 1.63 -12.49 -2.15
C VAL A 90 1.73 -11.96 -3.57
N TYR A 91 1.50 -10.66 -3.76
CA TYR A 91 1.54 -10.01 -5.05
C TYR A 91 2.94 -10.07 -5.68
N LEU A 92 3.99 -9.79 -4.91
CA LEU A 92 5.37 -9.83 -5.41
C LEU A 92 5.78 -11.25 -5.78
N ALA A 93 5.45 -12.24 -4.94
CA ALA A 93 5.74 -13.65 -5.24
C ALA A 93 5.03 -14.09 -6.54
N TYR A 94 3.76 -13.72 -6.72
CA TYR A 94 2.99 -14.05 -7.91
C TYR A 94 3.48 -13.32 -9.16
N SER A 95 3.59 -11.99 -9.11
CA SER A 95 3.91 -11.15 -10.27
C SER A 95 5.33 -11.35 -10.80
N THR A 96 6.27 -11.73 -9.93
CA THR A 96 7.67 -11.99 -10.32
C THR A 96 7.95 -13.46 -10.59
N ASN A 97 6.95 -14.33 -10.52
CA ASN A 97 7.12 -15.79 -10.57
C ASN A 97 8.24 -16.27 -9.62
N CYS A 98 8.15 -15.83 -8.35
CA CYS A 98 9.17 -16.03 -7.32
C CYS A 98 10.58 -15.52 -7.67
N GLY A 99 10.65 -14.44 -8.45
CA GLY A 99 11.90 -13.77 -8.80
C GLY A 99 12.59 -14.35 -10.03
N VAL A 100 11.89 -15.13 -10.85
CA VAL A 100 12.43 -15.71 -12.08
C VAL A 100 11.74 -15.05 -13.27
N PHE A 101 12.52 -14.26 -14.03
CA PHE A 101 12.03 -13.61 -15.24
C PHE A 101 12.63 -14.29 -16.46
N THR A 102 11.79 -15.01 -17.22
CA THR A 102 12.22 -15.71 -18.44
C THR A 102 11.60 -15.04 -19.65
N VAL A 103 12.43 -14.61 -20.58
CA VAL A 103 12.02 -14.07 -21.89
C VAL A 103 12.56 -14.99 -22.97
N THR A 104 11.69 -15.41 -23.89
CA THR A 104 12.06 -16.23 -25.02
C THR A 104 11.96 -15.42 -26.31
N PHE A 105 13.08 -15.28 -27.03
CA PHE A 105 13.13 -14.67 -28.35
C PHE A 105 13.70 -15.66 -29.36
N GLU A 106 12.94 -15.98 -30.42
CA GLU A 106 13.37 -16.76 -31.59
C GLU A 106 14.29 -17.97 -31.25
N ASN A 107 13.85 -18.84 -30.33
CA ASN A 107 14.55 -20.03 -29.79
C ASN A 107 15.65 -19.81 -28.73
N VAL A 108 15.92 -18.59 -28.29
CA VAL A 108 16.83 -18.32 -27.16
C VAL A 108 16.02 -17.87 -25.93
N SER A 109 16.14 -18.61 -24.83
CA SER A 109 15.55 -18.24 -23.55
C SER A 109 16.58 -17.50 -22.69
N PHE A 110 16.33 -16.23 -22.40
CA PHE A 110 17.05 -15.45 -21.40
C PHE A 110 16.30 -15.51 -20.08
N THR A 111 16.89 -16.15 -19.08
CA THR A 111 16.36 -16.16 -17.71
C THR A 111 17.23 -15.27 -16.83
N VAL A 112 16.60 -14.33 -16.14
CA VAL A 112 17.24 -13.50 -15.14
C VAL A 112 16.58 -13.76 -13.80
N GLU A 113 17.40 -14.15 -12.82
CA GLU A 113 16.98 -14.43 -11.47
C GLU A 113 17.18 -13.20 -10.58
N PHE A 114 16.09 -12.61 -10.13
CA PHE A 114 16.04 -11.52 -9.17
C PHE A 114 15.55 -12.00 -7.79
N VAL A 115 15.70 -13.29 -7.49
CA VAL A 115 15.33 -13.90 -6.21
C VAL A 115 15.89 -13.14 -5.00
N PRO A 116 17.15 -12.65 -4.98
CA PRO A 116 17.66 -11.86 -3.87
C PRO A 116 16.90 -10.55 -3.66
N LEU A 117 16.52 -9.87 -4.75
CA LEU A 117 15.74 -8.65 -4.69
C LEU A 117 14.34 -8.92 -4.13
N LEU A 118 13.69 -9.99 -4.61
CA LEU A 118 12.40 -10.43 -4.08
C LEU A 118 12.47 -10.73 -2.58
N ALA A 119 13.52 -11.44 -2.14
CA ALA A 119 13.72 -11.75 -0.73
C ALA A 119 13.81 -10.48 0.13
N VAL A 120 14.57 -9.47 -0.31
CA VAL A 120 14.66 -8.17 0.39
C VAL A 120 13.29 -7.48 0.47
N MET A 121 12.51 -7.49 -0.62
CA MET A 121 11.18 -6.88 -0.62
C MET A 121 10.18 -7.61 0.29
N ILE A 122 10.25 -8.95 0.35
CA ILE A 122 9.43 -9.76 1.27
C ILE A 122 9.81 -9.44 2.72
N VAL A 123 11.11 -9.41 3.05
CA VAL A 123 11.58 -9.06 4.40
C VAL A 123 11.15 -7.64 4.78
N ALA A 124 11.26 -6.67 3.88
CA ALA A 124 10.79 -5.31 4.12
C ALA A 124 9.27 -5.27 4.39
N SER A 125 8.49 -6.07 3.67
CA SER A 125 7.04 -6.19 3.87
C SER A 125 6.70 -6.82 5.22
N LEU A 126 7.40 -7.90 5.61
CA LEU A 126 7.29 -8.50 6.94
C LEU A 126 7.63 -7.51 8.04
N LEU A 127 8.68 -6.71 7.87
CA LEU A 127 9.04 -5.66 8.83
C LEU A 127 7.93 -4.61 8.95
N SER A 128 7.31 -4.21 7.85
CA SER A 128 6.13 -3.33 7.88
C SER A 128 4.96 -3.96 8.63
N MET A 129 4.78 -5.28 8.51
CA MET A 129 3.75 -6.02 9.24
C MET A 129 4.01 -6.01 10.75
N ILE A 130 5.25 -6.31 11.16
CA ILE A 130 5.67 -6.28 12.58
C ILE A 130 5.44 -4.89 13.16
N ARG A 131 5.81 -3.83 12.43
CA ARG A 131 5.53 -2.44 12.86
C ARG A 131 4.03 -2.18 13.04
N GLY A 132 3.19 -2.69 12.14
CA GLY A 132 1.74 -2.59 12.27
C GLY A 132 1.22 -3.27 13.54
N ILE A 133 1.73 -4.46 13.86
CA ILE A 133 1.38 -5.22 15.08
C ILE A 133 1.83 -4.46 16.34
N LEU A 134 3.07 -3.97 16.38
CA LEU A 134 3.59 -3.21 17.51
C LEU A 134 2.75 -1.96 17.78
N GLN A 135 2.41 -1.21 16.74
CA GLN A 135 1.54 -0.04 16.88
C GLN A 135 0.12 -0.40 17.36
N ALA A 136 -0.40 -1.58 17.00
CA ALA A 136 -1.69 -2.06 17.50
C ALA A 136 -1.63 -2.38 19.01
N ILE A 137 -0.54 -3.00 19.46
CA ILE A 137 -0.32 -3.31 20.88
C ILE A 137 -0.18 -2.02 21.69
N GLU A 138 0.60 -1.06 21.21
CA GLU A 138 0.74 0.26 21.87
C GLU A 138 -0.62 0.97 21.99
N PHE A 139 -1.43 0.94 20.94
CA PHE A 139 -2.77 1.52 20.96
C PHE A 139 -3.69 0.83 21.97
N ALA A 140 -3.66 -0.52 22.03
CA ALA A 140 -4.41 -1.28 23.00
C ALA A 140 -3.95 -1.02 24.44
N ALA A 141 -2.66 -0.84 24.67
CA ALA A 141 -2.08 -0.56 25.99
C ALA A 141 -2.42 0.86 26.50
N GLN A 142 -2.54 1.84 25.60
CA GLN A 142 -2.91 3.21 25.93
C GLN A 142 -4.42 3.42 26.09
N THR A 143 -5.24 2.48 25.61
CA THR A 143 -6.69 2.54 25.80
C THR A 143 -7.00 2.10 27.23
N PRO A 144 -7.54 2.96 28.11
CA PRO A 144 -7.90 2.58 29.46
C PRO A 144 -8.88 1.40 29.41
N LYS A 145 -8.63 0.37 30.22
CA LYS A 145 -9.64 -0.65 30.49
C LYS A 145 -10.74 0.02 31.32
N ASP A 146 -11.83 0.37 30.67
CA ASP A 146 -13.13 0.55 31.33
C ASP A 146 -13.60 -0.79 31.91
#